data_AF-A0A183TH97-F1
#
_entry.id   AF-A0A183TH97-F1
#
_cell.length_a   1.000
_cell.length_b   1.000
_cell.length_c   1.000
_cell.angle_alpha   90.00
_cell.angle_beta   90.00
_cell.angle_gamma   90.00
#
_symmetry.space_group_name_H-M   'P 1'
#
loop_
_entity.id
_entity.type
_entity.pdbx_description
1 polymer ?
#
loop_
_entity_poly.entity_id
_entity_poly.type
_entity_poly.pdbx_seq_one_letter_code
_entity_poly.pdbx_strand_id
1 'polypeptide(L)'
;MDCLLAAVDVICIEQHDAFKAIPLSTRTVNRRVEDLTSDSCDIKNTARLAIFVRGITQLLEVVEEFLSLISMNGMTTGQGVLNALLPALSGFNLSNLILVTTDGAPAMVGSTKGLSQLLINHCHVLSWAQEIRKAHCLVHQESLCAKAEGMKDIMSVMVKLVNAVLA
;
A
#
# COMPACT_ATOMS: atom_id res chain seq x y z
N MET A 1 11.26 14.48 -7.25
CA MET A 1 12.29 13.42 -7.00
C MET A 1 13.45 13.97 -6.18
N ASP A 2 13.79 15.24 -6.39
CA ASP A 2 14.93 15.93 -5.76
C ASP A 2 14.89 15.91 -4.22
N CYS A 3 13.72 15.99 -3.59
CA CYS A 3 13.59 15.89 -2.13
C CYS A 3 13.85 14.47 -1.60
N LEU A 4 13.50 13.42 -2.34
CA LEU A 4 13.80 12.04 -1.97
C LEU A 4 15.29 11.77 -2.12
N LEU A 5 15.90 12.26 -3.19
CA LEU A 5 17.35 12.16 -3.41
C LEU A 5 18.13 12.93 -2.34
N ALA A 6 17.69 14.14 -1.97
CA ALA A 6 18.28 14.89 -0.87
C ALA A 6 18.15 14.18 0.49
N ALA A 7 17.05 13.45 0.72
CA ALA A 7 16.91 12.64 1.93
C ALA A 7 17.83 11.41 1.90
N VAL A 8 18.00 10.77 0.74
CA VAL A 8 18.92 9.65 0.54
C VAL A 8 20.37 10.09 0.69
N ASP A 9 20.73 11.29 0.25
CA ASP A 9 22.07 11.87 0.44
C ASP A 9 22.41 12.05 1.93
N VAL A 10 21.42 12.28 2.77
CA VAL A 10 21.58 12.40 4.22
C VAL A 10 21.58 11.04 4.93
N ILE A 11 20.78 10.08 4.45
CA ILE A 11 20.51 8.82 5.15
C ILE A 11 21.38 7.65 4.66
N CYS A 12 21.55 7.48 3.34
CA CYS A 12 22.39 6.44 2.74
C CYS A 12 22.84 6.82 1.32
N ILE A 13 23.87 7.66 1.23
CA ILE A 13 24.36 8.20 -0.05
C ILE A 13 24.82 7.10 -1.03
N GLU A 14 25.28 5.95 -0.53
CA GLU A 14 25.68 4.83 -1.38
C GLU A 14 24.53 4.23 -2.22
N GLN A 15 23.28 4.50 -1.88
CA GLN A 15 22.10 4.05 -2.63
C GLN A 15 21.48 5.15 -3.50
N HIS A 16 22.09 6.34 -3.58
CA HIS A 16 21.54 7.49 -4.29
C HIS A 16 21.15 7.17 -5.75
N ASP A 17 22.05 6.55 -6.50
CA ASP A 17 21.80 6.24 -7.92
C ASP A 17 20.74 5.16 -8.11
N ALA A 18 20.64 4.23 -7.16
CA ALA A 18 19.57 3.23 -7.15
C ALA A 18 18.20 3.90 -6.94
N PHE A 19 18.11 4.88 -6.04
CA PHE A 19 16.88 5.65 -5.80
C PHE A 19 16.53 6.59 -6.95
N LYS A 20 17.54 7.15 -7.64
CA LYS A 20 17.37 7.97 -8.85
C LYS A 20 16.77 7.20 -10.03
N ALA A 21 16.97 5.90 -10.05
CA ALA A 21 16.39 5.00 -11.05
C ALA A 21 14.97 4.54 -10.70
N ILE A 22 14.46 4.82 -9.49
CA ILE A 22 13.11 4.38 -9.08
C ILE A 22 12.07 5.29 -9.75
N PRO A 23 11.19 4.76 -10.61
CA PRO A 23 10.09 5.54 -11.15
C PRO A 23 9.10 5.84 -10.03
N LEU A 24 9.13 7.06 -9.51
CA LEU A 24 8.09 7.58 -8.62
C LEU A 24 7.02 8.18 -9.51
N SER A 25 6.04 7.36 -9.89
CA SER A 25 4.88 7.85 -10.63
C SER A 25 4.15 8.91 -9.77
N THR A 26 4.20 10.17 -10.21
CA THR A 26 3.37 11.28 -9.69
C THR A 26 1.88 10.96 -9.74
N ARG A 27 1.50 10.00 -10.59
CA ARG A 27 0.10 9.60 -10.84
C ARG A 27 -0.46 8.73 -9.72
N THR A 28 0.37 8.13 -8.86
CA THR A 28 -0.14 7.08 -7.98
C THR A 28 -0.84 7.62 -6.73
N VAL A 29 -0.35 8.70 -6.11
CA VAL A 29 -0.97 9.27 -4.89
C VAL A 29 -2.29 9.99 -5.21
N ASN A 30 -2.31 10.84 -6.25
CA ASN A 30 -3.54 11.56 -6.63
C ASN A 30 -4.64 10.61 -7.14
N ARG A 31 -4.30 9.60 -7.97
CA ARG A 31 -5.30 8.56 -8.34
C ARG A 31 -5.74 7.73 -7.15
N ARG A 32 -4.85 7.38 -6.21
CA ARG A 32 -5.25 6.70 -4.97
C ARG A 32 -6.30 7.48 -4.22
N VAL A 33 -6.12 8.80 -4.08
CA VAL A 33 -7.08 9.66 -3.39
C VAL A 33 -8.37 9.80 -4.20
N GLU A 34 -8.30 10.05 -5.51
CA GLU A 34 -9.47 10.15 -6.40
C GLU A 34 -10.26 8.84 -6.48
N ASP A 35 -9.62 7.69 -6.64
CA ASP A 35 -10.26 6.37 -6.70
C ASP A 35 -10.87 5.98 -5.34
N LEU A 36 -10.30 6.45 -4.22
CA LEU A 36 -10.87 6.31 -2.88
C LEU A 36 -12.00 7.31 -2.57
N THR A 37 -12.13 8.41 -3.34
CA THR A 37 -13.06 9.51 -3.07
C THR A 37 -14.16 9.68 -4.12
N SER A 38 -14.00 9.16 -5.33
CA SER A 38 -14.91 9.32 -6.48
C SER A 38 -16.25 8.60 -6.32
N ASP A 39 -16.37 7.70 -5.34
CA ASP A 39 -17.58 6.95 -5.04
C ASP A 39 -18.17 7.31 -3.65
N SER A 40 -17.84 8.50 -3.13
CA SER A 40 -18.28 8.99 -1.81
C SER A 40 -19.71 9.57 -1.79
N CYS A 41 -20.48 9.41 -2.87
CA CYS A 41 -21.88 9.81 -2.94
C CYS A 41 -22.89 8.73 -2.52
N ASP A 42 -22.48 7.70 -1.77
CA ASP A 42 -23.44 6.78 -1.14
C ASP A 42 -23.21 6.60 0.38
N ILE A 43 -24.17 7.16 1.12
CA ILE A 43 -24.22 7.33 2.57
C ILE A 43 -24.61 5.99 3.23
N LYS A 44 -23.74 4.98 3.15
CA LYS A 44 -23.85 3.76 3.97
C LYS A 44 -22.47 3.41 4.52
N ASN A 45 -22.39 3.23 5.85
CA ASN A 45 -21.20 2.89 6.63
C ASN A 45 -20.66 1.48 6.29
N THR A 46 -20.32 1.24 5.03
CA THR A 46 -19.83 -0.02 4.51
C THR A 46 -18.33 0.10 4.33
N ALA A 47 -17.55 -0.71 5.07
CA ALA A 47 -16.11 -0.77 4.89
C ALA A 47 -15.77 -1.18 3.44
N ARG A 48 -14.67 -0.70 2.88
CA ARG A 48 -14.23 -1.07 1.53
C ARG A 48 -12.78 -1.54 1.57
N LEU A 49 -12.46 -2.56 0.77
CA LEU A 49 -11.13 -3.10 0.57
C LEU A 49 -10.56 -2.54 -0.73
N ALA A 50 -9.62 -1.60 -0.64
CA ALA A 50 -8.86 -1.13 -1.78
C ALA A 50 -7.64 -2.03 -1.99
N ILE A 51 -7.45 -2.51 -3.23
CA ILE A 51 -6.39 -3.44 -3.58
C ILE A 51 -5.47 -2.77 -4.61
N PHE A 52 -4.18 -2.73 -4.29
CA PHE A 52 -3.12 -2.26 -5.17
C PHE A 52 -2.15 -3.40 -5.41
N VAL A 53 -1.71 -3.55 -6.66
CA VAL A 53 -0.66 -4.50 -7.03
C VAL A 53 0.57 -3.72 -7.47
N ARG A 54 1.70 -4.03 -6.87
CA ARG A 54 3.01 -3.48 -7.23
C ARG A 54 3.91 -4.61 -7.68
N GLY A 55 4.55 -4.46 -8.83
CA GLY A 55 5.44 -5.45 -9.41
C GLY A 55 6.57 -4.82 -10.19
N ILE A 56 7.46 -5.69 -10.69
CA ILE A 56 8.55 -5.31 -11.58
C ILE A 56 8.32 -6.07 -12.91
N THR A 57 8.35 -5.34 -14.03
CA THR A 57 8.19 -5.94 -15.37
C THR A 57 9.48 -6.62 -15.83
N GLN A 58 9.42 -7.34 -16.94
CA GLN A 58 10.62 -7.91 -17.58
C GLN A 58 11.61 -6.82 -18.04
N LEU A 59 11.16 -5.58 -18.20
CA LEU A 59 11.98 -4.42 -18.55
C LEU A 59 12.60 -3.74 -17.30
N LEU A 60 12.46 -4.36 -16.12
CA LEU A 60 12.89 -3.82 -14.83
C LEU A 60 12.17 -2.52 -14.41
N GLU A 61 11.00 -2.28 -14.98
CA GLU A 61 10.18 -1.13 -14.64
C GLU A 61 9.33 -1.46 -13.41
N VAL A 62 9.33 -0.58 -12.42
CA VAL A 62 8.41 -0.69 -11.28
C VAL A 62 7.03 -0.21 -11.72
N VAL A 63 6.06 -1.10 -11.67
CA VAL A 63 4.66 -0.81 -11.99
C VAL A 63 3.83 -0.96 -10.73
N GLU A 64 2.89 -0.05 -10.56
CA GLU A 64 1.95 -0.05 -9.45
C GLU A 64 0.58 0.37 -9.96
N GLU A 65 -0.40 -0.50 -9.78
CA GLU A 65 -1.75 -0.30 -10.31
C GLU A 65 -2.81 -0.55 -9.25
N PHE A 66 -3.88 0.24 -9.34
CA PHE A 66 -5.10 0.00 -8.59
C PHE A 66 -5.87 -1.12 -9.27
N LEU A 67 -6.10 -2.22 -8.54
CA LEU A 67 -6.73 -3.41 -9.07
C LEU A 67 -8.25 -3.36 -8.89
N SER A 68 -8.72 -3.08 -7.66
CA SER A 68 -10.14 -3.10 -7.34
C SER A 68 -10.45 -2.42 -6.01
N LEU A 69 -11.70 -1.98 -5.86
CA LEU A 69 -12.28 -1.50 -4.60
C LEU A 69 -13.53 -2.32 -4.30
N ILE A 70 -13.44 -3.20 -3.30
CA ILE A 70 -14.49 -4.17 -2.96
C ILE A 70 -15.26 -3.69 -1.74
N SER A 71 -16.58 -3.61 -1.84
CA SER A 71 -17.44 -3.31 -0.69
C SER A 71 -17.51 -4.51 0.27
N MET A 72 -17.21 -4.28 1.54
CA MET A 72 -17.20 -5.28 2.60
C MET A 72 -18.52 -5.19 3.38
N ASN A 73 -19.45 -6.11 3.11
CA ASN A 73 -20.80 -6.16 3.71
C ASN A 73 -20.77 -6.56 5.20
N GLY A 74 -20.17 -5.75 6.06
CA GLY A 74 -20.14 -5.93 7.52
C GLY A 74 -19.11 -6.94 8.05
N MET A 75 -18.34 -7.61 7.18
CA MET A 75 -17.36 -8.60 7.59
C MET A 75 -15.92 -8.13 7.33
N THR A 76 -15.37 -7.39 8.29
CA THR A 76 -13.99 -6.83 8.24
C THR A 76 -12.96 -7.71 8.95
N THR A 77 -13.27 -8.98 9.22
CA THR A 77 -12.30 -9.94 9.78
C THR A 77 -11.24 -10.32 8.75
N GLY A 78 -10.05 -10.74 9.18
CA GLY A 78 -8.99 -11.13 8.25
C GLY A 78 -9.40 -12.24 7.27
N GLN A 79 -10.24 -13.18 7.71
CA GLN A 79 -10.81 -14.22 6.84
C GLN A 79 -11.81 -13.64 5.83
N GLY A 80 -12.68 -12.72 6.25
CA GLY A 80 -13.61 -12.05 5.35
C GLY A 80 -12.87 -11.27 4.25
N VAL A 81 -11.80 -10.57 4.65
CA VAL A 81 -10.92 -9.87 3.70
C VAL A 81 -10.22 -10.84 2.76
N LEU A 82 -9.70 -11.98 3.25
CA LEU A 82 -9.05 -12.97 2.39
C LEU A 82 -10.02 -13.54 1.34
N ASN A 83 -11.25 -13.85 1.76
CA ASN A 83 -12.28 -14.39 0.86
C ASN A 83 -12.64 -13.40 -0.25
N ALA A 84 -12.59 -12.09 0.03
CA ALA A 84 -12.78 -11.04 -0.98
C ALA A 84 -11.53 -10.85 -1.87
N LEU A 85 -10.34 -11.01 -1.29
CA LEU A 85 -9.06 -10.79 -1.97
C LEU A 85 -8.73 -11.87 -3.00
N LEU A 86 -8.92 -13.16 -2.68
CA LEU A 86 -8.50 -14.27 -3.55
C LEU A 86 -9.15 -14.23 -4.95
N PRO A 87 -10.47 -13.98 -5.10
CA PRO A 87 -11.09 -13.84 -6.42
C PRO A 87 -10.51 -12.66 -7.21
N ALA A 88 -10.25 -11.53 -6.56
CA ALA A 88 -9.64 -10.36 -7.21
C ALA A 88 -8.22 -10.64 -7.73
N LEU A 89 -7.49 -11.53 -7.06
CA LEU A 89 -6.14 -11.93 -7.44
C LEU A 89 -6.08 -13.10 -8.44
N SER A 90 -7.21 -13.61 -8.92
CA SER A 90 -7.26 -14.80 -9.78
C SER A 90 -6.46 -14.69 -11.09
N GLY A 91 -6.23 -13.47 -11.59
CA GLY A 91 -5.38 -13.21 -12.77
C GLY A 91 -3.88 -13.14 -12.48
N PHE A 92 -3.46 -13.24 -11.22
CA PHE A 92 -2.07 -13.05 -10.81
C PHE A 92 -1.42 -14.37 -10.37
N ASN A 93 -0.17 -14.58 -10.77
CA ASN A 93 0.64 -15.65 -10.22
C ASN A 93 1.23 -15.24 -8.87
N LEU A 94 0.56 -15.65 -7.79
CA LEU A 94 0.99 -15.35 -6.42
C LEU A 94 2.26 -16.09 -5.99
N SER A 95 2.80 -17.01 -6.81
CA SER A 95 4.17 -17.52 -6.62
C SER A 95 5.24 -16.43 -6.74
N ASN A 96 4.90 -15.24 -7.24
CA ASN A 96 5.78 -14.08 -7.33
C ASN A 96 5.53 -13.05 -6.20
N LEU A 97 4.61 -13.32 -5.27
CA LEU A 97 4.28 -12.43 -4.16
C LEU A 97 5.38 -12.39 -3.09
N ILE A 98 6.12 -11.29 -3.01
CA ILE A 98 7.23 -11.12 -2.05
C ILE A 98 6.88 -10.30 -0.80
N LEU A 99 5.82 -9.48 -0.88
CA LEU A 99 5.49 -8.50 0.15
C LEU A 99 3.98 -8.23 0.18
N VAL A 100 3.42 -8.19 1.39
CA VAL A 100 2.04 -7.74 1.63
C VAL A 100 2.08 -6.48 2.48
N THR A 101 1.46 -5.40 1.99
CA THR A 101 1.28 -4.15 2.74
C THR A 101 -0.16 -4.01 3.19
N THR A 102 -0.38 -3.66 4.46
CA THR A 102 -1.73 -3.47 5.01
C THR A 102 -1.79 -2.22 5.88
N ASP A 103 -2.99 -1.70 6.14
CA ASP A 103 -3.19 -0.53 7.00
C ASP A 103 -2.81 -0.76 8.48
N GLY A 104 -2.52 -2.00 8.89
CA GLY A 104 -2.15 -2.29 10.26
C GLY A 104 -3.33 -2.55 11.19
N ALA A 105 -4.58 -2.53 10.70
CA ALA A 105 -5.72 -2.90 11.51
C ALA A 105 -5.56 -4.34 12.07
N PRO A 106 -6.08 -4.65 13.27
CA PRO A 106 -5.92 -5.98 13.87
C PRO A 106 -6.38 -7.14 12.97
N ALA A 107 -7.42 -6.91 12.17
CA ALA A 107 -7.92 -7.88 11.19
C ALA A 107 -6.94 -8.13 10.02
N MET A 108 -6.01 -7.21 9.77
CA MET A 108 -5.04 -7.31 8.67
C MET A 108 -3.72 -7.93 9.14
N VAL A 109 -3.21 -7.53 10.31
CA VAL A 109 -1.86 -7.90 10.79
C VAL A 109 -1.85 -8.98 11.88
N GLY A 110 -3.01 -9.44 12.37
CA GLY A 110 -3.09 -10.47 13.39
C GLY A 110 -2.24 -11.71 13.09
N SER A 111 -1.49 -12.19 14.09
CA SER A 111 -0.47 -13.25 13.94
C SER A 111 -1.03 -14.62 13.56
N THR A 112 -2.34 -14.84 13.69
CA THR A 112 -3.01 -16.11 13.37
C THR A 112 -4.19 -15.91 12.43
N LYS A 113 -5.02 -14.90 12.70
CA LYS A 113 -6.26 -14.60 11.96
C LYS A 113 -6.19 -13.31 11.14
N GLY A 114 -5.04 -12.66 11.08
CA GLY A 114 -4.84 -11.48 10.24
C GLY A 114 -4.76 -11.86 8.77
N LEU A 115 -5.30 -11.02 7.88
CA LEU A 115 -5.22 -11.20 6.44
C LEU A 115 -3.81 -11.60 5.98
N SER A 116 -2.79 -10.87 6.42
CA SER A 116 -1.41 -11.12 5.97
C SER A 116 -0.96 -12.53 6.33
N GLN A 117 -1.31 -13.02 7.52
CA GLN A 117 -0.93 -14.37 7.91
C GLN A 117 -1.74 -15.43 7.17
N LEU A 118 -3.04 -15.20 6.99
CA LEU A 118 -3.92 -16.13 6.28
C LEU A 118 -3.52 -16.26 4.81
N LEU A 119 -3.15 -15.16 4.15
CA LEU A 119 -2.65 -15.17 2.78
C LEU A 119 -1.32 -15.93 2.66
N ILE A 120 -0.40 -15.72 3.62
CA ILE A 120 0.87 -16.46 3.68
C ILE A 120 0.62 -17.97 3.82
N ASN A 121 -0.27 -18.36 4.74
CA ASN A 121 -0.63 -19.76 4.92
C ASN A 121 -1.24 -20.36 3.65
N HIS A 122 -2.11 -19.61 2.96
CA HIS A 122 -2.68 -20.03 1.67
C HIS A 122 -1.58 -20.25 0.60
N CYS A 123 -0.61 -19.35 0.51
CA CYS A 123 0.54 -19.48 -0.38
C CYS A 123 1.41 -20.71 -0.05
N HIS A 124 1.64 -20.99 1.23
CA HIS A 124 2.39 -22.17 1.66
C HIS A 124 1.69 -23.49 1.34
N VAL A 125 0.35 -23.55 1.46
CA VAL A 125 -0.44 -24.73 1.06
C VAL A 125 -0.26 -25.04 -0.43
N LEU A 126 -0.08 -24.00 -1.25
CA LEU A 126 0.20 -24.11 -2.69
C LEU A 126 1.69 -24.43 -3.00
N SER A 127 2.49 -24.74 -1.97
CA SER A 127 3.91 -25.09 -2.09
C SER A 127 4.79 -23.97 -2.66
N TRP A 128 4.41 -22.70 -2.46
CA TRP A 128 5.29 -21.58 -2.80
C TRP A 128 6.34 -21.38 -1.70
N ALA A 129 7.60 -21.64 -2.04
CA ALA A 129 8.72 -21.73 -1.10
C ALA A 129 9.36 -20.37 -0.74
N GLN A 130 8.81 -19.25 -1.20
CA GLN A 130 9.40 -17.93 -0.95
C GLN A 130 8.93 -17.32 0.37
N GLU A 131 9.83 -16.57 1.00
CA GLU A 131 9.50 -15.79 2.19
C GLU A 131 8.66 -14.56 1.80
N ILE A 132 7.41 -14.51 2.27
CA ILE A 132 6.51 -13.38 2.06
C ILE A 132 6.64 -12.42 3.24
N ARG A 133 7.13 -11.22 2.97
CA ARG A 133 7.31 -10.17 3.99
C ARG A 133 6.00 -9.44 4.27
N LYS A 134 5.89 -8.88 5.47
CA LYS A 134 4.75 -8.08 5.94
C LYS A 134 5.22 -6.65 6.21
N ALA A 135 4.47 -5.67 5.73
CA ALA A 135 4.74 -4.27 6.00
C ALA A 135 3.44 -3.49 6.24
N HIS A 136 3.57 -2.33 6.89
CA HIS A 136 2.48 -1.38 7.01
C HIS A 136 2.41 -0.49 5.77
N CYS A 137 1.20 -0.07 5.40
CA CYS A 137 0.99 0.90 4.33
C CYS A 137 1.53 2.26 4.76
N LEU A 138 2.53 2.77 4.03
CA LEU A 138 3.14 4.07 4.31
C LEU A 138 2.12 5.21 4.29
N VAL A 139 1.17 5.19 3.35
CA VAL A 139 0.10 6.20 3.27
C VAL A 139 -0.77 6.20 4.53
N HIS A 140 -1.05 5.03 5.09
CA HIS A 140 -1.78 4.93 6.35
C HIS A 140 -0.95 5.47 7.52
N GLN A 141 0.34 5.12 7.58
CA GLN A 141 1.26 5.62 8.61
C GLN A 141 1.41 7.14 8.54
N GLU A 142 1.54 7.73 7.35
CA GLU A 142 1.56 9.19 7.16
C GLU A 142 0.26 9.85 7.64
N SER A 143 -0.89 9.26 7.31
CA SER A 143 -2.20 9.75 7.76
C SER A 143 -2.37 9.67 9.29
N LEU A 144 -1.86 8.60 9.91
CA LEU A 144 -1.83 8.45 11.37
C LEU A 144 -0.89 9.47 12.01
N CYS A 145 0.32 9.64 11.47
CA CYS A 145 1.28 10.62 11.94
C CYS A 145 0.70 12.04 11.89
N ALA A 146 -0.04 12.40 10.84
CA ALA A 146 -0.72 13.70 10.76
C ALA A 146 -1.77 13.94 11.85
N LYS A 147 -2.32 12.87 12.42
CA LYS A 147 -3.33 12.93 13.47
C LYS A 147 -2.74 12.85 14.87
N ALA A 148 -1.46 12.52 15.00
CA ALA A 148 -0.77 12.49 16.28
C ALA A 148 -0.59 13.90 16.84
N GLU A 149 -0.77 14.03 18.15
CA GLU A 149 -0.61 15.30 18.87
C GLU A 149 0.85 15.78 18.75
N GLY A 150 1.05 17.01 18.26
CA GLY A 150 2.37 17.59 17.99
C GLY A 150 2.88 17.49 16.53
N MET A 151 2.22 16.72 15.66
CA MET A 151 2.62 16.59 14.24
C MET A 151 1.83 17.46 13.25
N LYS A 152 0.83 18.23 13.72
CA LYS A 152 0.02 19.12 12.87
C LYS A 152 0.86 20.15 12.11
N ASP A 153 1.77 20.81 12.79
CA ASP A 153 2.60 21.86 12.19
C ASP A 153 3.62 21.27 11.20
N ILE A 154 4.20 20.11 11.54
CA ILE A 154 5.14 19.38 10.67
C ILE A 154 4.43 18.95 9.38
N MET A 155 3.24 18.34 9.48
CA MET A 155 2.49 17.92 8.30
C MET A 155 1.99 19.11 7.46
N SER A 156 1.66 20.24 8.09
CA SER A 156 1.34 21.47 7.36
C SER A 156 2.53 21.95 6.51
N VAL A 157 3.74 21.90 7.06
CA VAL A 157 4.97 22.24 6.33
C VAL A 157 5.23 21.23 5.21
N MET A 158 5.09 19.93 5.48
CA MET A 158 5.30 18.88 4.49
C MET A 158 4.34 19.00 3.30
N VAL A 159 3.05 19.25 3.55
CA VAL A 159 2.05 19.45 2.48
C VAL A 159 2.40 20.68 1.62
N LYS A 160 2.78 21.79 2.24
CA LYS A 160 3.23 22.99 1.51
C LYS A 160 4.47 22.71 0.67
N LEU A 161 5.43 21.96 1.21
CA LEU A 161 6.67 21.61 0.51
C LEU A 161 6.38 20.71 -0.69
N VAL A 162 5.55 19.68 -0.52
CA VAL A 162 5.13 18.78 -1.60
C VAL A 162 4.40 19.56 -2.69
N ASN A 163 3.47 20.46 -2.33
CA ASN A 163 2.75 21.28 -3.30
C ASN A 163 3.66 22.25 -4.05
N ALA A 164 4.74 22.74 -3.43
CA ALA A 164 5.73 23.59 -4.10
C ALA A 164 6.65 22.83 -5.07
N VAL A 165 6.86 21.52 -4.86
CA VAL A 165 7.64 20.65 -5.76
C VAL A 165 6.79 20.13 -6.93
N LEU A 166 5.46 20.11 -6.75
CA LEU A 166 4.50 19.71 -7.79
C LEU A 166 3.99 20.87 -8.66
N ALA A 167 4.28 22.12 -8.26
CA ALA A 167 3.99 23.34 -9.03
C ALA A 167 5.15 23.67 -9.98
#